data_AF-A0A3B6PMM9-F1
#
_entry.id   AF-A0A3B6PMM9-F1
#
_cell.length_a   1.000
_cell.length_b   1.000
_cell.length_c   1.000
_cell.angle_alpha   90.00
_cell.angle_beta   90.00
_cell.angle_gamma   90.00
#
_symmetry.space_group_name_H-M   'P 1'
#
loop_
_entity.id
_entity.type
_entity.pdbx_description
1 polymer ?
#
loop_
_entity_poly.entity_id
_entity_poly.type
_entity_poly.pdbx_seq_one_letter_code
_entity_poly.pdbx_strand_id
1 'polypeptide(L)' 'MSYISGARSLPDEQVRIASTKMDGIGPKKSIQLRYRLGINGNIKMNELTKYQINQIEQMIAQDHVVHWELKRGE' A
#
# COMPACT_ATOMS: atom_id res chain seq x y z
N MET A 1 12.88 10.07 0.96
CA MET A 1 12.65 8.85 0.14
C MET A 1 12.19 7.78 1.10
N SER A 2 11.08 7.11 0.81
CA SER A 2 10.47 6.15 1.74
C SER A 2 10.28 4.82 1.04
N TYR A 3 10.67 3.74 1.72
CA TYR A 3 10.35 2.38 1.30
C TYR A 3 9.12 1.93 2.07
N ILE A 4 8.08 1.52 1.34
CA ILE A 4 6.86 0.97 1.94
C ILE A 4 6.64 -0.40 1.31
N SER A 5 6.62 -1.44 2.15
CA SER A 5 6.48 -2.84 1.72
C SER A 5 7.44 -3.23 0.58
N GLY A 6 8.72 -2.86 0.70
CA GLY A 6 9.74 -3.16 -0.32
C GLY A 6 9.66 -2.33 -1.60
N ALA A 7 8.62 -1.53 -1.80
CA ALA A 7 8.46 -0.68 -2.97
C ALA A 7 9.02 0.73 -2.74
N ARG A 8 9.76 1.24 -3.73
CA ARG A 8 10.26 2.61 -3.72
C ARG A 8 9.12 3.59 -3.98
N SER A 9 8.79 4.41 -2.98
CA SER A 9 7.80 5.47 -3.11
C SER A 9 8.48 6.84 -3.08
N LEU A 10 8.20 7.67 -4.08
CA LEU A 10 8.68 9.05 -4.11
C LEU A 10 7.75 9.93 -3.25
N PRO A 11 8.29 10.91 -2.51
CA PRO A 11 7.47 11.76 -1.64
C PRO A 11 6.43 12.59 -2.42
N ASP A 12 6.76 13.01 -3.64
CA ASP A 12 5.87 13.79 -4.50
C ASP A 12 4.86 12.93 -5.28
N GLU A 13 5.03 11.62 -5.25
CA GLU A 13 4.19 10.71 -6.01
C GLU A 13 2.80 10.59 -5.36
N GLN A 14 1.77 10.54 -6.21
CA GLN A 14 0.42 10.31 -5.74
C GLN A 14 0.30 8.92 -5.13
N VAL A 15 -0.41 8.83 -3.99
CA VAL A 15 -0.66 7.56 -3.30
C VAL A 15 -1.26 6.51 -4.26
N ARG A 16 -2.13 6.91 -5.20
CA ARG A 16 -2.69 6.00 -6.22
C ARG A 16 -1.62 5.24 -7.00
N ILE A 17 -0.60 5.99 -7.46
CA ILE A 17 0.45 5.51 -8.35
C ILE A 17 1.50 4.75 -7.53
N ALA A 18 1.89 5.30 -6.37
CA ALA A 18 2.83 4.66 -5.47
C ALA A 18 2.31 3.30 -4.98
N SER A 19 1.03 3.21 -4.60
CA SER A 19 0.41 1.96 -4.16
C SER A 19 0.39 0.89 -5.25
N THR A 20 0.21 1.23 -6.52
CA THR A 20 0.26 0.23 -7.61
C THR A 20 1.65 -0.32 -7.90
N LYS A 21 2.70 0.31 -7.37
CA LYS A 21 4.08 -0.18 -7.47
C LYS A 21 4.43 -1.17 -6.35
N MET A 22 3.54 -1.37 -5.38
CA MET A 22 3.72 -2.31 -4.28
C MET A 22 3.30 -3.71 -4.73
N ASP A 23 4.12 -4.71 -4.39
CA ASP A 23 3.86 -6.10 -4.77
C ASP A 23 2.55 -6.61 -4.15
N GLY A 24 1.67 -7.19 -4.95
CA GLY A 24 0.34 -7.64 -4.52
C GLY A 24 -0.77 -6.56 -4.54
N ILE A 25 -0.43 -5.27 -4.75
CA ILE A 25 -1.42 -4.19 -4.92
C ILE A 25 -1.58 -3.83 -6.40
N GLY A 26 -2.65 -4.36 -7.00
CA GLY A 26 -3.13 -3.91 -8.31
C GLY A 26 -3.98 -2.63 -8.26
N PRO A 27 -4.37 -2.07 -9.43
CA PRO A 27 -5.18 -0.86 -9.53
C PRO A 27 -6.47 -0.90 -8.71
N LYS A 28 -7.18 -2.04 -8.70
CA LYS A 28 -8.41 -2.24 -7.93
C LYS A 28 -8.18 -2.12 -6.42
N LYS A 29 -7.11 -2.73 -5.92
CA LYS A 29 -6.74 -2.66 -4.50
C LYS A 29 -6.27 -1.26 -4.12
N SER A 30 -5.51 -0.58 -4.98
CA SER A 30 -5.11 0.82 -4.76
C SER A 30 -6.32 1.76 -4.55
N ILE A 31 -7.39 1.57 -5.34
CA ILE A 31 -8.65 2.32 -5.15
C ILE A 31 -9.31 1.99 -3.80
N GLN A 32 -9.38 0.71 -3.44
CA GLN A 32 -9.95 0.28 -2.16
C GLN A 32 -9.15 0.81 -0.96
N LEU A 33 -7.82 0.85 -1.09
CA LEU A 33 -6.90 1.39 -0.10
C LEU A 33 -7.17 2.88 0.14
N ARG A 34 -7.29 3.66 -0.94
CA ARG A 34 -7.68 5.07 -0.86
C ARG A 34 -9.04 5.28 -0.19
N TYR A 35 -10.02 4.45 -0.54
CA TYR A 35 -11.36 4.55 0.03
C TYR A 35 -11.36 4.24 1.54
N ARG A 36 -10.67 3.19 1.97
CA ARG A 36 -10.54 2.82 3.39
C ARG A 36 -9.79 3.86 4.22
N LEU A 37 -8.76 4.48 3.63
CA LEU A 37 -8.00 5.55 4.27
C LEU A 37 -8.73 6.91 4.26
N GLY A 38 -9.85 7.03 3.54
CA GLY A 38 -10.58 8.30 3.40
C GLY A 38 -9.77 9.40 2.71
N ILE A 39 -8.81 9.04 1.86
CA ILE A 39 -7.87 9.99 1.25
C ILE A 39 -8.25 10.37 -0.19
N ASN A 40 -8.22 11.66 -0.48
CA ASN A 40 -8.53 12.22 -1.79
C ASN A 40 -7.55 11.73 -2.87
N GLY A 41 -8.06 11.42 -4.07
CA GLY A 41 -7.37 10.92 -5.28
C GLY A 41 -6.04 11.57 -5.66
N ASN A 42 -5.79 12.81 -5.21
CA ASN A 42 -4.59 13.58 -5.55
C ASN A 42 -3.56 13.68 -4.40
N ILE A 43 -3.82 13.09 -3.23
CA ILE A 43 -2.86 13.14 -2.11
C ILE A 43 -1.51 12.52 -2.49
N LYS A 44 -0.43 13.17 -2.08
CA LYS A 44 0.96 12.73 -2.26
C LYS A 44 1.42 11.88 -1.08
N MET A 45 2.48 11.09 -1.29
CA MET A 45 3.02 10.21 -0.24
C MET A 45 3.57 10.98 0.97
N ASN A 46 4.10 12.19 0.77
CA ASN A 46 4.61 13.04 1.86
C ASN A 46 3.51 13.70 2.71
N GLU A 47 2.27 13.76 2.21
CA GLU A 47 1.12 14.30 2.93
C GLU A 47 0.47 13.24 3.85
N LEU A 48 0.90 11.98 3.74
CA LEU A 48 0.41 10.91 4.60
C LEU A 48 0.97 11.03 6.01
N THR A 49 0.08 10.86 6.99
CA THR A 49 0.48 10.73 8.40
C THR A 49 1.11 9.36 8.64
N LYS A 50 1.96 9.27 9.68
CA LYS A 50 2.55 7.99 10.13
C LYS A 50 1.47 6.93 10.41
N TYR A 51 0.31 7.35 10.92
CA TYR A 51 -0.83 6.46 11.16
C TYR A 51 -1.38 5.87 9.84
N GLN A 52 -1.59 6.70 8.81
CA GLN A 52 -2.04 6.24 7.50
C GLN A 52 -1.02 5.32 6.82
N ILE A 53 0.28 5.60 6.98
CA ILE A 53 1.34 4.71 6.48
C ILE A 53 1.26 3.34 7.16
N ASN A 54 1.12 3.29 8.49
CA ASN A 54 0.94 2.01 9.20
C ASN A 54 -0.30 1.23 8.74
N GLN A 55 -1.40 1.92 8.44
CA GLN A 55 -2.61 1.28 7.89
C GLN A 55 -2.37 0.68 6.50
N ILE A 56 -1.61 1.35 5.64
CA ILE A 56 -1.19 0.82 4.33
C ILE A 56 -0.37 -0.46 4.54
N GLU A 57 0.62 -0.44 5.43
CA GLU A 57 1.46 -1.60 5.70
C GLU A 57 0.66 -2.78 6.26
N GLN A 58 -0.28 -2.55 7.18
CA GLN A 58 -1.15 -3.62 7.69
C GLN A 58 -2.05 -4.21 6.62
N MET A 59 -2.60 -3.40 5.72
CA MET A 59 -3.42 -3.88 4.62
C MET A 59 -2.62 -4.75 3.65
N ILE A 60 -1.38 -4.36 3.34
CA ILE A 60 -0.48 -5.17 2.50
C ILE A 60 -0.11 -6.46 3.22
N ALA A 61 0.23 -6.38 4.51
CA ALA A 61 0.58 -7.54 5.30
C ALA A 61 -0.56 -8.55 5.38
N GLN A 62 -1.81 -8.11 5.62
CA GLN A 62 -2.97 -9.01 5.63
C GLN A 62 -3.24 -9.64 4.26
N ASP A 63 -3.04 -8.89 3.19
CA ASP A 63 -3.21 -9.39 1.83
C ASP A 63 -2.13 -10.42 1.44
N HIS A 64 -0.89 -10.25 1.93
CA HIS A 64 0.22 -11.21 1.79
C HIS A 64 0.20 -12.37 2.80
N VAL A 65 -0.46 -12.24 3.95
CA VAL A 65 -0.56 -13.31 4.97
C VAL A 65 -1.34 -14.52 4.47
N VAL A 66 -2.20 -14.37 3.46
CA VAL A 66 -2.85 -15.52 2.79
C VAL A 66 -1.84 -16.35 1.96
N HIS A 67 -0.69 -15.79 1.58
CA HIS A 67 0.27 -16.52 0.72
C HIS A 67 1.30 -17.36 1.50
N TRP A 68 1.63 -17.01 2.74
CA TRP A 68 2.64 -17.76 3.52
C TRP A 68 2.12 -19.06 4.16
N GLU A 69 0.82 -19.18 4.43
CA GLU A 69 0.23 -20.44 4.92
C GLU A 69 -0.07 -21.45 3.80
N LEU A 70 -0.15 -21.03 2.53
CA LEU A 70 -0.41 -21.93 1.40
C LEU A 70 0.85 -22.61 0.83
N LYS A 71 2.06 -22.19 1.22
CA LYS A 71 3.34 -22.78 0.76
C LYS A 71 3.96 -23.79 1.72
N ARG A 72 3.21 -24.28 2.72
CA ARG A 72 3.63 -25.36 3.64
C ARG A 72 2.80 -26.64 3.47
N GLY A 73 2.49 -26.97 2.24
CA GLY A 73 1.85 -28.22 1.84
C GLY A 73 2.65 -28.91 0.75
N GLU A 74 3.90 -29.23 1.03
CA GLU A 74 4.63 -30.36 0.42
C GLU A 74 5.58 -30.95 1.47
#